data_AF-A0A833LSN7-F1
#
_entry.id   AF-A0A833LSN7-F1
#
_cell.length_a   1.000
_cell.length_b   1.000
_cell.length_c   1.000
_cell.angle_alpha   90.00
_cell.angle_beta   90.00
_cell.angle_gamma   90.00
#
_symmetry.space_group_name_H-M   'P 1'
#
loop_
_entity.id
_entity.type
_entity.pdbx_description
1 polymer ?
#
loop_
_entity_poly.entity_id
_entity_poly.type
_entity_poly.pdbx_seq_one_letter_code
_entity_poly.pdbx_strand_id
1 'polypeptide(L)'
;MTVTIDSGSVIGGSAGGVGINVLGGASNSITNRGTIGAASGNALRAGSGSESLANYGTLTGDVDLGGGSNTINNYSGASFNSLASIVVGAGRSFINAGVLSPGGAQAAQSTLLTGNLQQQAGGAYHVDFSLAGGDSDHLSVSGSALLAGSIRVMPIDTGTVRIGNGQSTVLTAADGTTIDQLTLIAPASPLVSYRLVYPNSNEVAIASQTDFAPATLGNNAGRMGAYLNAIQKAGGSSALAPIIAALFKLPDTASLRVAYEKLGTGALGNQGSVAANASLGFNDALHSCRQRDGEYRFSREGECEWMRLGGSIRDQDRTDDNAGFRQDTLTLAGGLQHAIAADRYFGFGLAYQKSTLDSSYSDQDGERFEGGLILKRIDGPTRISGSLTASYGRYDSRRLVDIATPGLRAKGRQELWSVSLQGRISHDLAFGEREYLRPMLGLGVTYVARDSYHERGAGAANLYVASGDDTFVALQPAIEFGGERRIGDEGSLLRHFVRLGITHFLGSNERRLSARLEGAPAGVEPFTVITRSDRTYGDLALGIDLLRKDGTTARLEYNGQFSSNSNTHAIGLKLSMPF
;
A
#
# COMPACT_ATOMS: atom_id res chain seq x y z
N MET A 1 42.83 -47.01 11.50
CA MET A 1 42.00 -46.70 12.69
C MET A 1 40.60 -46.33 12.22
N THR A 2 39.56 -46.57 13.01
CA THR A 2 38.19 -46.15 12.69
C THR A 2 37.63 -45.31 13.83
N VAL A 3 37.08 -44.13 13.50
CA VAL A 3 36.37 -43.23 14.43
C VAL A 3 34.94 -43.10 13.92
N THR A 4 33.96 -43.46 14.75
CA THR A 4 32.54 -43.36 14.40
C THR A 4 31.82 -42.51 15.43
N ILE A 5 31.13 -41.46 14.98
CA ILE A 5 30.20 -40.66 15.78
C ILE A 5 28.79 -41.09 15.39
N ASP A 6 28.20 -42.01 16.14
CA ASP A 6 26.87 -42.53 15.83
C ASP A 6 25.74 -41.52 16.12
N SER A 7 25.94 -40.65 17.11
CA SER A 7 25.03 -39.56 17.49
C SER A 7 25.76 -38.53 18.38
N GLY A 8 25.07 -37.45 18.77
CA GLY A 8 25.62 -36.43 19.67
C GLY A 8 26.60 -35.48 18.99
N SER A 9 27.47 -34.84 19.77
CA SER A 9 28.39 -33.81 19.28
C SER A 9 29.83 -34.05 19.76
N VAL A 10 30.79 -33.95 18.84
CA VAL A 10 32.23 -33.87 19.12
C VAL A 10 32.67 -32.45 18.84
N ILE A 11 32.87 -31.67 19.90
CA ILE A 11 33.18 -30.23 19.83
C ILE A 11 34.54 -29.96 20.47
N GLY A 12 35.50 -29.49 19.67
CA GLY A 12 36.78 -29.00 20.16
C GLY A 12 36.67 -27.65 20.87
N GLY A 13 37.60 -27.38 21.80
CA GLY A 13 37.69 -26.11 22.50
C GLY A 13 38.18 -24.94 21.64
N SER A 14 38.43 -23.79 22.27
CA SER A 14 39.00 -22.58 21.64
C SER A 14 40.49 -22.73 21.33
N ALA A 15 41.10 -21.71 20.72
CA ALA A 15 42.53 -21.65 20.38
C ALA A 15 42.98 -22.84 19.51
N GLY A 16 43.79 -23.76 20.05
CA GLY A 16 44.28 -24.94 19.32
C GLY A 16 43.35 -26.16 19.40
N GLY A 17 42.19 -26.05 20.05
CA GLY A 17 41.23 -27.16 20.16
C GLY A 17 40.78 -27.66 18.77
N VAL A 18 40.65 -28.96 18.60
CA VAL A 18 40.17 -29.58 17.35
C VAL A 18 39.05 -30.54 17.71
N GLY A 19 38.01 -30.62 16.89
CA GLY A 19 36.94 -31.62 17.08
C GLY A 19 37.52 -33.03 17.03
N ILE A 20 38.16 -33.39 15.92
CA ILE A 20 38.86 -34.67 15.75
C ILE A 20 40.30 -34.41 15.30
N ASN A 21 41.27 -34.92 16.06
CA ASN A 21 42.69 -34.85 15.71
C ASN A 21 43.27 -36.25 15.54
N VAL A 22 43.66 -36.60 14.31
CA VAL A 22 44.24 -37.90 13.95
C VAL A 22 45.76 -37.77 13.94
N LEU A 23 46.41 -38.32 14.97
CA LEU A 23 47.86 -38.16 15.19
C LEU A 23 48.74 -39.20 14.47
N GLY A 24 48.16 -40.27 13.92
CA GLY A 24 48.92 -41.33 13.25
C GLY A 24 48.07 -42.43 12.61
N GLY A 25 48.74 -43.47 12.10
CA GLY A 25 48.11 -44.57 11.35
C GLY A 25 48.22 -44.38 9.84
N ALA A 26 48.45 -45.48 9.11
CA ALA A 26 48.61 -45.43 7.65
C ALA A 26 47.28 -45.23 6.90
N SER A 27 46.17 -45.73 7.47
CA SER A 27 44.84 -45.58 6.90
C SER A 27 43.80 -45.43 8.01
N ASN A 28 43.04 -44.34 7.94
CA ASN A 28 42.10 -43.89 8.95
C ASN A 28 40.73 -43.63 8.32
N SER A 29 39.66 -44.09 8.99
CA SER A 29 38.29 -43.84 8.56
C SER A 29 37.55 -43.07 9.65
N ILE A 30 36.90 -41.97 9.27
CA ILE A 30 36.08 -41.15 10.14
C ILE A 30 34.66 -41.17 9.58
N THR A 31 33.69 -41.64 10.37
CA THR A 31 32.27 -41.63 10.04
C THR A 31 31.52 -40.72 10.99
N ASN A 32 30.89 -39.67 10.46
CA ASN A 32 30.08 -38.75 11.25
C ASN A 32 28.59 -38.93 10.96
N ARG A 33 27.80 -39.32 11.96
CA ARG A 33 26.33 -39.28 11.94
C ARG A 33 25.76 -38.26 12.93
N GLY A 34 26.63 -37.64 13.74
CA GLY A 34 26.29 -36.59 14.70
C GLY A 34 26.75 -35.21 14.23
N THR A 35 27.29 -34.42 15.16
CA THR A 35 27.85 -33.10 14.89
C THR A 35 29.36 -33.07 15.17
N ILE A 36 30.17 -32.57 14.24
CA ILE A 36 31.60 -32.27 14.46
C ILE A 36 31.81 -30.76 14.33
N GLY A 37 32.57 -30.18 15.25
CA GLY A 37 33.06 -28.81 15.11
C GLY A 37 34.08 -28.44 16.18
N ALA A 38 34.47 -27.18 16.24
CA ALA A 38 35.27 -26.65 17.34
C ALA A 38 35.07 -25.13 17.49
N ALA A 39 35.17 -24.64 18.73
CA ALA A 39 35.15 -23.19 18.99
C ALA A 39 36.36 -22.45 18.40
N SER A 40 37.45 -23.17 18.10
CA SER A 40 38.60 -22.66 17.34
C SER A 40 38.36 -22.51 15.83
N GLY A 41 37.27 -23.10 15.33
CA GLY A 41 37.04 -23.29 13.90
C GLY A 41 37.62 -24.58 13.32
N ASN A 42 38.49 -25.32 14.02
CA ASN A 42 39.11 -26.54 13.47
C ASN A 42 38.26 -27.80 13.74
N ALA A 43 37.44 -28.21 12.77
CA ALA A 43 36.58 -29.38 12.92
C ALA A 43 37.38 -30.69 12.93
N LEU A 44 38.32 -30.84 11.99
CA LEU A 44 39.10 -32.07 11.84
C LEU A 44 40.51 -31.75 11.33
N ARG A 45 41.53 -32.34 11.98
CA ARG A 45 42.92 -32.31 11.53
C ARG A 45 43.52 -33.72 11.50
N ALA A 46 44.32 -34.00 10.49
CA ALA A 46 45.07 -35.25 10.34
C ALA A 46 46.52 -35.02 9.88
N GLY A 47 47.28 -36.10 9.74
CA GLY A 47 48.71 -36.08 9.47
C GLY A 47 49.09 -36.59 8.07
N SER A 48 50.11 -37.44 8.00
CA SER A 48 50.60 -38.01 6.73
C SER A 48 49.94 -39.35 6.34
N GLY A 49 49.00 -39.84 7.14
CA GLY A 49 48.21 -41.05 6.86
C GLY A 49 47.26 -40.81 5.69
N SER A 50 46.54 -41.85 5.25
CA SER A 50 45.41 -41.69 4.32
C SER A 50 44.08 -41.68 5.08
N GLU A 51 43.29 -40.64 4.89
CA GLU A 51 42.06 -40.40 5.62
C GLU A 51 40.84 -40.50 4.72
N SER A 52 39.81 -41.22 5.19
CA SER A 52 38.48 -41.23 4.56
C SER A 52 37.45 -40.66 5.53
N LEU A 53 36.87 -39.52 5.18
CA LEU A 53 35.78 -38.88 5.93
C LEU A 53 34.44 -39.16 5.24
N ALA A 54 33.53 -39.83 5.95
CA ALA A 54 32.15 -40.05 5.56
C ALA A 54 31.21 -39.24 6.46
N ASN A 55 30.66 -38.14 5.95
CA ASN A 55 29.74 -37.27 6.68
C ASN A 55 28.28 -37.57 6.32
N TYR A 56 27.51 -38.00 7.30
CA TYR A 56 26.05 -38.19 7.26
C TYR A 56 25.30 -37.19 8.17
N GLY A 57 26.02 -36.48 9.05
CA GLY A 57 25.49 -35.52 9.99
C GLY A 57 25.87 -34.08 9.65
N THR A 58 26.20 -33.28 10.67
CA THR A 58 26.67 -31.90 10.49
C THR A 58 28.16 -31.81 10.79
N LEU A 59 28.93 -31.20 9.89
CA LEU A 59 30.30 -30.77 10.14
C LEU A 59 30.37 -29.25 10.00
N THR A 60 30.97 -28.55 10.97
CA THR A 60 31.16 -27.10 10.91
C THR A 60 32.58 -26.73 11.34
N GLY A 61 33.35 -26.18 10.41
CA GLY A 61 34.75 -25.80 10.63
C GLY A 61 35.67 -26.07 9.45
N ASP A 62 36.95 -25.73 9.65
CA ASP A 62 38.07 -26.11 8.82
C ASP A 62 38.35 -27.61 8.92
N VAL A 63 38.66 -28.22 7.78
CA VAL A 63 39.05 -29.63 7.68
C VAL A 63 40.40 -29.72 7.00
N ASP A 64 41.37 -30.33 7.66
CA ASP A 64 42.69 -30.63 7.09
C ASP A 64 43.00 -32.11 7.22
N LEU A 65 42.97 -32.84 6.10
CA LEU A 65 43.31 -34.26 6.06
C LEU A 65 44.81 -34.51 5.84
N GLY A 66 45.62 -33.46 5.67
CA GLY A 66 47.07 -33.60 5.49
C GLY A 66 47.46 -34.24 4.15
N GLY A 67 48.54 -35.02 4.16
CA GLY A 67 49.32 -35.33 2.95
C GLY A 67 49.02 -36.65 2.23
N GLY A 68 48.18 -37.53 2.80
CA GLY A 68 47.97 -38.86 2.23
C GLY A 68 46.91 -38.95 1.12
N SER A 69 46.45 -40.17 0.88
CA SER A 69 45.47 -40.48 -0.17
C SER A 69 44.05 -40.28 0.33
N ASN A 70 43.66 -39.02 0.48
CA ASN A 70 42.48 -38.67 1.25
C ASN A 70 41.20 -38.59 0.42
N THR A 71 40.07 -38.75 1.08
CA THR A 71 38.73 -38.60 0.50
C THR A 71 37.76 -37.98 1.50
N ILE A 72 36.90 -37.08 1.01
CA ILE A 72 35.75 -36.59 1.77
C ILE A 72 34.49 -36.93 0.99
N ASN A 73 33.52 -37.57 1.66
CA ASN A 73 32.19 -37.83 1.14
C ASN A 73 31.15 -37.17 2.06
N ASN A 74 30.49 -36.13 1.58
CA ASN A 74 29.33 -35.53 2.24
C ASN A 74 28.06 -36.17 1.66
N TYR A 75 27.41 -37.03 2.43
CA TYR A 75 26.27 -37.82 1.96
C TYR A 75 24.95 -37.03 1.97
N SER A 76 23.95 -37.56 1.29
CA SER A 76 22.59 -36.99 1.27
C SER A 76 22.05 -36.79 2.70
N GLY A 77 21.43 -35.62 2.94
CA GLY A 77 20.95 -35.19 4.26
C GLY A 77 22.01 -34.60 5.18
N ALA A 78 23.30 -34.72 4.84
CA ALA A 78 24.40 -34.17 5.62
C ALA A 78 24.68 -32.70 5.29
N SER A 79 25.18 -31.95 6.27
CA SER A 79 25.60 -30.55 6.12
C SER A 79 27.10 -30.41 6.38
N PHE A 80 27.79 -29.71 5.48
CA PHE A 80 29.21 -29.39 5.56
C PHE A 80 29.36 -27.87 5.50
N ASN A 81 29.48 -27.24 6.66
CA ASN A 81 29.64 -25.80 6.81
C ASN A 81 31.13 -25.46 6.95
N SER A 82 31.80 -25.18 5.83
CA SER A 82 33.24 -24.91 5.82
C SER A 82 33.56 -23.52 6.34
N LEU A 83 34.74 -23.33 6.95
CA LEU A 83 35.26 -22.00 7.23
C LEU A 83 36.29 -21.61 6.18
N ALA A 84 37.52 -21.30 6.57
CA ALA A 84 38.55 -20.82 5.65
C ALA A 84 39.06 -21.91 4.69
N SER A 85 39.04 -23.19 5.09
CA SER A 85 39.77 -24.25 4.38
C SER A 85 39.15 -25.64 4.43
N ILE A 86 39.27 -26.35 3.31
CA ILE A 86 39.06 -27.78 3.16
C ILE A 86 40.30 -28.35 2.46
N VAL A 87 41.17 -29.03 3.19
CA VAL A 87 42.38 -29.64 2.64
C VAL A 87 42.15 -31.15 2.49
N VAL A 88 41.81 -31.58 1.28
CA VAL A 88 41.79 -32.99 0.91
C VAL A 88 43.16 -33.41 0.38
N GLY A 89 43.83 -32.52 -0.36
CA GLY A 89 45.12 -32.75 -0.99
C GLY A 89 45.03 -32.61 -2.51
N ALA A 90 46.14 -32.23 -3.14
CA ALA A 90 46.19 -32.00 -4.58
C ALA A 90 45.73 -33.24 -5.38
N GLY A 91 44.82 -33.03 -6.34
CA GLY A 91 44.24 -34.09 -7.17
C GLY A 91 43.27 -35.04 -6.45
N ARG A 92 42.99 -34.84 -5.15
CA ARG A 92 42.06 -35.65 -4.37
C ARG A 92 40.65 -35.08 -4.40
N SER A 93 39.63 -35.92 -4.24
CA SER A 93 38.24 -35.52 -4.44
C SER A 93 37.49 -35.28 -3.13
N PHE A 94 36.82 -34.14 -3.06
CA PHE A 94 35.67 -33.91 -2.18
C PHE A 94 34.39 -34.21 -2.96
N ILE A 95 33.65 -35.22 -2.54
CA ILE A 95 32.38 -35.63 -3.14
C ILE A 95 31.23 -35.08 -2.28
N ASN A 96 30.39 -34.24 -2.88
CA ASN A 96 29.23 -33.64 -2.22
C ASN A 96 27.91 -34.17 -2.80
N ALA A 97 27.19 -34.95 -2.00
CA ALA A 97 25.81 -35.39 -2.25
C ALA A 97 24.81 -34.80 -1.24
N GLY A 98 25.30 -34.05 -0.23
CA GLY A 98 24.51 -33.31 0.75
C GLY A 98 24.59 -31.80 0.51
N VAL A 99 24.64 -31.02 1.58
CA VAL A 99 24.80 -29.56 1.53
C VAL A 99 26.25 -29.16 1.82
N LEU A 100 26.84 -28.37 0.94
CA LEU A 100 28.09 -27.62 1.17
C LEU A 100 27.73 -26.13 1.31
N SER A 101 28.15 -25.50 2.42
CA SER A 101 27.85 -24.09 2.71
C SER A 101 29.06 -23.41 3.35
N PRO A 102 29.87 -22.63 2.62
CA PRO A 102 30.87 -21.75 3.24
C PRO A 102 30.20 -20.89 4.32
N GLY A 103 30.80 -20.79 5.50
CA GLY A 103 30.32 -19.94 6.60
C GLY A 103 29.05 -20.43 7.32
N GLY A 104 28.32 -21.36 6.73
CA GLY A 104 26.98 -21.74 7.18
C GLY A 104 25.92 -20.83 6.57
N ALA A 105 25.01 -20.30 7.37
CA ALA A 105 23.95 -19.42 6.90
C ALA A 105 24.12 -18.01 7.46
N GLN A 106 23.76 -17.00 6.66
CA GLN A 106 23.82 -15.57 6.98
C GLN A 106 25.23 -15.02 7.22
N ALA A 107 26.27 -15.68 6.73
CA ALA A 107 27.66 -15.25 6.91
C ALA A 107 28.49 -15.53 5.65
N ALA A 108 28.76 -14.48 4.87
CA ALA A 108 29.63 -14.57 3.71
C ALA A 108 31.03 -15.12 4.10
N GLN A 109 31.46 -16.17 3.40
CA GLN A 109 32.72 -16.87 3.65
C GLN A 109 33.43 -17.23 2.35
N SER A 110 34.73 -16.97 2.33
CA SER A 110 35.63 -17.55 1.32
C SER A 110 36.26 -18.83 1.86
N THR A 111 36.02 -19.96 1.19
CA THR A 111 36.64 -21.26 1.52
C THR A 111 37.64 -21.64 0.42
N LEU A 112 38.86 -22.02 0.81
CA LEU A 112 39.81 -22.68 -0.09
C LEU A 112 39.68 -24.21 0.02
N LEU A 113 39.25 -24.86 -1.05
CA LEU A 113 39.29 -26.31 -1.23
C LEU A 113 40.59 -26.70 -1.94
N THR A 114 41.52 -27.30 -1.20
CA THR A 114 42.72 -27.92 -1.77
C THR A 114 42.39 -29.34 -2.23
N GLY A 115 42.15 -29.50 -3.54
CA GLY A 115 41.69 -30.72 -4.18
C GLY A 115 40.72 -30.44 -5.33
N ASN A 116 40.00 -31.47 -5.76
CA ASN A 116 38.93 -31.41 -6.75
C ASN A 116 37.56 -31.46 -6.05
N LEU A 117 36.58 -30.75 -6.60
CA LEU A 117 35.18 -30.84 -6.18
C LEU A 117 34.38 -31.73 -7.13
N GLN A 118 33.60 -32.64 -6.58
CA GLN A 118 32.57 -33.39 -7.31
C GLN A 118 31.23 -33.22 -6.59
N GLN A 119 30.40 -32.29 -7.07
CA GLN A 119 29.02 -32.17 -6.61
C GLN A 119 28.13 -33.12 -7.43
N GLN A 120 27.45 -34.04 -6.74
CA GLN A 120 26.54 -35.01 -7.33
C GLN A 120 25.16 -34.40 -7.57
N ALA A 121 24.33 -35.07 -8.38
CA ALA A 121 22.99 -34.60 -8.74
C ALA A 121 22.04 -34.35 -7.55
N GLY A 122 22.23 -35.05 -6.42
CA GLY A 122 21.48 -34.81 -5.18
C GLY A 122 22.08 -33.75 -4.26
N GLY A 123 23.28 -33.24 -4.58
CA GLY A 123 24.00 -32.26 -3.79
C GLY A 123 23.54 -30.82 -4.01
N ALA A 124 23.73 -29.99 -3.00
CA ALA A 124 23.47 -28.56 -3.04
C ALA A 124 24.68 -27.76 -2.54
N TYR A 125 25.03 -26.71 -3.27
CA TYR A 125 25.97 -25.67 -2.84
C TYR A 125 25.16 -24.46 -2.39
N HIS A 126 25.14 -24.19 -1.09
CA HIS A 126 24.46 -23.04 -0.51
C HIS A 126 25.39 -21.84 -0.53
N VAL A 127 24.85 -20.69 -0.93
CA VAL A 127 25.61 -19.44 -1.12
C VAL A 127 24.85 -18.31 -0.44
N ASP A 128 25.41 -17.75 0.62
CA ASP A 128 25.06 -16.43 1.12
C ASP A 128 25.45 -15.38 0.09
N PHE A 129 24.45 -14.74 -0.52
CA PHE A 129 24.63 -13.82 -1.65
C PHE A 129 24.25 -12.40 -1.25
N SER A 130 25.22 -11.50 -1.23
CA SER A 130 25.02 -10.11 -0.84
C SER A 130 24.32 -9.32 -1.94
N LEU A 131 23.15 -8.79 -1.59
CA LEU A 131 22.40 -7.87 -2.44
C LEU A 131 22.88 -6.41 -2.28
N ALA A 132 23.69 -6.10 -1.26
CA ALA A 132 24.30 -4.80 -1.08
C ALA A 132 25.57 -4.60 -1.92
N GLY A 133 26.01 -5.62 -2.67
CA GLY A 133 27.28 -5.61 -3.40
C GLY A 133 28.52 -5.63 -2.50
N GLY A 134 28.36 -6.06 -1.25
CA GLY A 134 29.44 -6.54 -0.38
C GLY A 134 29.80 -8.00 -0.65
N ASP A 135 30.52 -8.61 0.27
CA ASP A 135 31.02 -9.98 0.12
C ASP A 135 29.88 -11.02 0.07
N SER A 136 30.08 -12.05 -0.74
CA SER A 136 29.24 -13.24 -0.83
C SER A 136 30.09 -14.48 -0.59
N ASP A 137 29.46 -15.63 -0.40
CA ASP A 137 30.19 -16.89 -0.34
C ASP A 137 30.97 -17.14 -1.63
N HIS A 138 32.20 -17.63 -1.45
CA HIS A 138 33.08 -17.99 -2.54
C HIS A 138 33.88 -19.26 -2.22
N LEU A 139 33.76 -20.26 -3.08
CA LEU A 139 34.55 -21.48 -3.00
C LEU A 139 35.68 -21.44 -4.03
N SER A 140 36.93 -21.38 -3.56
CA SER A 140 38.10 -21.48 -4.42
C SER A 140 38.64 -22.90 -4.41
N VAL A 141 38.58 -23.58 -5.55
CA VAL A 141 39.01 -24.97 -5.73
C VAL A 141 40.38 -24.97 -6.41
N SER A 142 41.38 -25.57 -5.77
CA SER A 142 42.74 -25.62 -6.31
C SER A 142 42.91 -26.55 -7.51
N GLY A 143 41.94 -27.43 -7.75
CA GLY A 143 41.89 -28.35 -8.90
C GLY A 143 40.65 -28.12 -9.76
N SER A 144 40.01 -29.19 -10.22
CA SER A 144 38.79 -29.12 -11.06
C SER A 144 37.50 -29.20 -10.24
N ALA A 145 36.41 -28.66 -10.80
CA ALA A 145 35.07 -28.76 -10.20
C ALA A 145 34.06 -29.37 -11.19
N LEU A 146 33.53 -30.55 -10.88
CA LEU A 146 32.37 -31.15 -11.55
C LEU A 146 31.10 -30.80 -10.76
N LEU A 147 30.18 -30.08 -11.41
CA LEU A 147 29.03 -29.46 -10.75
C LEU A 147 27.71 -30.01 -11.31
N ALA A 148 27.08 -30.89 -10.55
CA ALA A 148 25.68 -31.29 -10.75
C ALA A 148 24.77 -30.78 -9.63
N GLY A 149 23.47 -31.12 -9.70
CA GLY A 149 22.50 -30.80 -8.64
C GLY A 149 22.12 -29.33 -8.63
N SER A 150 22.29 -28.64 -7.50
CA SER A 150 21.85 -27.24 -7.36
C SER A 150 22.86 -26.31 -6.68
N ILE A 151 22.80 -25.03 -7.07
CA ILE A 151 23.26 -23.90 -6.25
C ILE A 151 22.02 -23.26 -5.62
N ARG A 152 22.00 -23.09 -4.29
CA ARG A 152 20.93 -22.41 -3.57
C ARG A 152 21.38 -21.02 -3.12
N VAL A 153 20.67 -20.00 -3.57
CA VAL A 153 20.90 -18.61 -3.17
C VAL A 153 20.24 -18.35 -1.81
N MET A 154 21.02 -17.81 -0.88
CA MET A 154 20.56 -17.29 0.41
C MET A 154 20.86 -15.79 0.44
N PRO A 155 19.92 -14.92 0.03
CA PRO A 155 20.21 -13.51 -0.04
C PRO A 155 20.45 -12.92 1.35
N ILE A 156 21.58 -12.22 1.50
CA ILE A 156 21.92 -11.41 2.67
C ILE A 156 21.85 -9.92 2.31
N ASP A 157 21.91 -9.05 3.32
CA ASP A 157 21.83 -7.59 3.17
C ASP A 157 20.55 -7.09 2.47
N THR A 158 19.45 -7.85 2.60
CA THR A 158 18.15 -7.54 1.98
C THR A 158 17.55 -6.20 2.40
N GLY A 159 18.02 -5.59 3.50
CA GLY A 159 17.60 -4.26 3.95
C GLY A 159 18.38 -3.08 3.33
N THR A 160 19.54 -3.34 2.74
CA THR A 160 20.47 -2.32 2.19
C THR A 160 20.87 -2.65 0.75
N VAL A 161 19.92 -3.18 -0.01
CA VAL A 161 20.14 -3.66 -1.38
C VAL A 161 20.57 -2.56 -2.34
N ARG A 162 21.46 -2.89 -3.27
CA ARG A 162 21.74 -2.06 -4.46
C ARG A 162 20.76 -2.40 -5.58
N ILE A 163 20.16 -1.38 -6.17
CA ILE A 163 19.28 -1.54 -7.34
C ILE A 163 20.09 -1.78 -8.62
N GLY A 164 19.45 -2.40 -9.61
CA GLY A 164 20.05 -2.72 -10.90
C GLY A 164 20.74 -4.08 -10.91
N ASN A 165 21.74 -4.22 -11.77
CA ASN A 165 22.44 -5.48 -11.99
C ASN A 165 23.56 -5.67 -10.97
N GLY A 166 23.61 -6.86 -10.36
CA GLY A 166 24.72 -7.33 -9.53
C GLY A 166 25.28 -8.63 -10.08
N GLN A 167 26.55 -8.92 -9.75
CA GLN A 167 27.17 -10.21 -10.04
C GLN A 167 28.22 -10.50 -8.97
N SER A 168 28.25 -11.73 -8.46
CA SER A 168 29.34 -12.24 -7.64
C SER A 168 29.79 -13.59 -8.14
N THR A 169 31.11 -13.78 -8.26
CA THR A 169 31.70 -15.10 -8.50
C THR A 169 31.62 -15.91 -7.21
N VAL A 170 30.96 -17.06 -7.27
CA VAL A 170 30.66 -17.90 -6.10
C VAL A 170 31.50 -19.17 -6.07
N LEU A 171 32.11 -19.53 -7.21
CA LEU A 171 33.07 -20.64 -7.30
C LEU A 171 34.13 -20.33 -8.35
N THR A 172 35.38 -20.57 -7.98
CA THR A 172 36.54 -20.62 -8.89
C THR A 172 37.18 -22.02 -8.85
N ALA A 173 37.59 -22.57 -9.99
CA ALA A 173 38.32 -23.83 -10.06
C ALA A 173 39.56 -23.67 -10.95
N ALA A 174 40.75 -23.89 -10.40
CA ALA A 174 42.02 -23.64 -11.10
C ALA A 174 42.17 -24.48 -12.37
N ASP A 175 41.70 -25.73 -12.35
CA ASP A 175 41.76 -26.66 -13.50
C ASP A 175 40.44 -26.70 -14.29
N GLY A 176 39.54 -25.74 -14.05
CA GLY A 176 38.29 -25.57 -14.79
C GLY A 176 37.05 -26.17 -14.13
N THR A 177 35.89 -25.73 -14.61
CA THR A 177 34.57 -26.16 -14.18
C THR A 177 33.90 -27.00 -15.27
N THR A 178 33.20 -28.06 -14.87
CA THR A 178 32.36 -28.89 -15.76
C THR A 178 30.94 -28.89 -15.20
N ILE A 179 29.97 -28.45 -16.02
CA ILE A 179 28.57 -28.33 -15.61
C ILE A 179 27.79 -29.56 -16.09
N ASP A 180 27.14 -30.26 -15.15
CA ASP A 180 26.32 -31.44 -15.41
C ASP A 180 24.91 -31.24 -14.84
N GLN A 181 24.00 -30.68 -15.66
CA GLN A 181 22.61 -30.39 -15.26
C GLN A 181 22.47 -29.54 -13.99
N LEU A 182 23.43 -28.64 -13.71
CA LEU A 182 23.38 -27.73 -12.57
C LEU A 182 22.19 -26.77 -12.67
N THR A 183 21.42 -26.68 -11.60
CA THR A 183 20.26 -25.79 -11.48
C THR A 183 20.48 -24.70 -10.44
N LEU A 184 19.76 -23.58 -10.56
CA LEU A 184 19.73 -22.53 -9.56
C LEU A 184 18.42 -22.58 -8.78
N ILE A 185 18.50 -22.57 -7.45
CA ILE A 185 17.35 -22.44 -6.58
C ILE A 185 17.48 -21.12 -5.82
N ALA A 186 16.54 -20.20 -6.03
CA ALA A 186 16.52 -18.92 -5.35
C ALA A 186 15.13 -18.64 -4.74
N PRO A 187 15.04 -17.80 -3.69
CA PRO A 187 13.75 -17.38 -3.15
C PRO A 187 12.93 -16.65 -4.21
N ALA A 188 11.62 -16.94 -4.26
CA ALA A 188 10.70 -16.20 -5.10
C ALA A 188 10.55 -14.77 -4.58
N SER A 189 10.73 -13.80 -5.47
CA SER A 189 10.50 -12.39 -5.16
C SER A 189 10.14 -11.64 -6.44
N PRO A 190 9.16 -10.71 -6.39
CA PRO A 190 8.90 -9.79 -7.50
C PRO A 190 9.99 -8.71 -7.65
N LEU A 191 10.85 -8.54 -6.63
CA LEU A 191 11.83 -7.44 -6.58
C LEU A 191 13.20 -7.82 -7.11
N VAL A 192 13.53 -9.11 -7.14
CA VAL A 192 14.85 -9.60 -7.52
C VAL A 192 14.75 -10.89 -8.31
N SER A 193 15.54 -10.97 -9.37
CA SER A 193 15.75 -12.19 -10.13
C SER A 193 17.21 -12.62 -10.04
N TYR A 194 17.46 -13.92 -10.13
CA TYR A 194 18.79 -14.52 -10.09
C TYR A 194 18.99 -15.46 -11.27
N ARG A 195 20.22 -15.52 -11.79
CA ARG A 195 20.62 -16.50 -12.81
C ARG A 195 22.07 -16.91 -12.63
N LEU A 196 22.39 -18.12 -13.04
CA LEU A 196 23.77 -18.56 -13.18
C LEU A 196 24.39 -17.90 -14.41
N VAL A 197 25.62 -17.44 -14.26
CA VAL A 197 26.47 -16.98 -15.35
C VAL A 197 27.85 -17.60 -15.21
N TYR A 198 28.52 -17.80 -16.33
CA TYR A 198 29.83 -18.46 -16.41
C TYR A 198 30.80 -17.50 -17.07
N PRO A 199 31.47 -16.62 -16.29
CA PRO A 199 32.33 -15.58 -16.85
C PRO A 199 33.46 -16.13 -17.73
N ASN A 200 33.99 -17.31 -17.37
CA ASN A 200 34.98 -18.06 -18.11
C ASN A 200 34.87 -19.56 -17.76
N SER A 201 35.76 -20.40 -18.30
CA SER A 201 35.78 -21.86 -18.05
C SER A 201 36.07 -22.25 -16.60
N ASN A 202 36.55 -21.34 -15.78
CA ASN A 202 37.04 -21.57 -14.42
C ASN A 202 36.11 -20.99 -13.35
N GLU A 203 35.06 -20.27 -13.75
CA GLU A 203 34.23 -19.49 -12.83
C GLU A 203 32.74 -19.79 -12.98
N VAL A 204 32.08 -19.94 -11.83
CA VAL A 204 30.62 -19.89 -11.71
C VAL A 204 30.26 -18.67 -10.89
N ALA A 205 29.37 -17.85 -11.43
CA ALA A 205 28.88 -16.64 -10.79
C ALA A 205 27.35 -16.62 -10.75
N ILE A 206 26.82 -15.88 -9.79
CA ILE A 206 25.39 -15.57 -9.70
C ILE A 206 25.22 -14.11 -10.09
N ALA A 207 24.41 -13.87 -11.11
CA ALA A 207 23.97 -12.53 -11.48
C ALA A 207 22.58 -12.28 -10.88
N SER A 208 22.38 -11.08 -10.33
CA SER A 208 21.10 -10.61 -9.81
C SER A 208 20.64 -9.36 -10.56
N GLN A 209 19.33 -9.15 -10.62
CA GLN A 209 18.74 -7.89 -11.04
C GLN A 209 17.67 -7.49 -10.04
N THR A 210 17.88 -6.35 -9.37
CA THR A 210 16.96 -5.80 -8.37
C THR A 210 16.25 -4.56 -8.89
N ASP A 211 14.93 -4.53 -8.75
CA ASP A 211 14.09 -3.38 -9.10
C ASP A 211 12.86 -3.32 -8.18
N PHE A 212 12.64 -2.19 -7.50
CA PHE A 212 11.43 -1.95 -6.71
C PHE A 212 10.20 -1.58 -7.54
N ALA A 213 10.39 -1.27 -8.83
CA ALA A 213 9.34 -0.89 -9.77
C ALA A 213 9.27 -1.83 -10.98
N PRO A 214 9.16 -3.16 -10.79
CA PRO A 214 9.06 -4.07 -11.92
C PRO A 214 7.89 -3.68 -12.82
N ALA A 215 8.06 -3.81 -14.14
CA ALA A 215 7.12 -3.30 -15.15
C ALA A 215 5.67 -3.82 -15.00
N THR A 216 5.48 -4.92 -14.29
CA THR A 216 4.17 -5.47 -13.92
C THR A 216 3.38 -4.60 -12.92
N LEU A 217 4.04 -3.68 -12.21
CA LEU A 217 3.39 -2.75 -11.30
C LEU A 217 2.95 -1.48 -12.05
N GLY A 218 1.65 -1.39 -12.31
CA GLY A 218 1.01 -0.17 -12.80
C GLY A 218 0.72 0.84 -11.67
N ASN A 219 0.39 2.07 -12.07
CA ASN A 219 -0.24 3.10 -11.23
C ASN A 219 0.56 3.47 -9.96
N ASN A 220 -0.13 3.62 -8.83
CA ASN A 220 0.47 4.08 -7.58
C ASN A 220 1.52 3.12 -7.01
N ALA A 221 1.38 1.81 -7.27
CA ALA A 221 2.38 0.83 -6.86
C ALA A 221 3.70 1.03 -7.63
N GLY A 222 3.65 1.25 -8.95
CA GLY A 222 4.84 1.57 -9.74
C GLY A 222 5.53 2.86 -9.28
N ARG A 223 4.74 3.89 -8.90
CA ARG A 223 5.26 5.16 -8.36
C ARG A 223 5.95 4.98 -7.01
N MET A 224 5.36 4.18 -6.11
CA MET A 224 5.98 3.82 -4.84
C MET A 224 7.27 3.01 -5.07
N GLY A 225 7.25 2.05 -5.98
CA GLY A 225 8.43 1.29 -6.37
C GLY A 225 9.56 2.19 -6.89
N ALA A 226 9.25 3.14 -7.78
CA ALA A 226 10.23 4.08 -8.32
C ALA A 226 10.82 4.99 -7.24
N TYR A 227 10.00 5.37 -6.25
CA TYR A 227 10.44 6.11 -5.08
C TYR A 227 11.38 5.30 -4.18
N LEU A 228 11.07 4.02 -3.94
CA LEU A 228 11.96 3.13 -3.20
C LEU A 228 13.29 2.89 -3.96
N ASN A 229 13.25 2.77 -5.28
CA ASN A 229 14.47 2.75 -6.11
C ASN A 229 15.30 4.02 -5.91
N ALA A 230 14.67 5.20 -5.89
CA ALA A 230 15.37 6.47 -5.65
C ALA A 230 16.01 6.52 -4.25
N ILE A 231 15.31 6.00 -3.22
CA ILE A 231 15.87 5.86 -1.86
C ILE A 231 17.10 4.97 -1.85
N GLN A 232 17.03 3.78 -2.45
CA GLN A 232 18.19 2.85 -2.48
C GLN A 232 19.35 3.44 -3.30
N LYS A 233 19.05 4.13 -4.42
CA LYS A 233 20.07 4.81 -5.24
C LYS A 233 20.78 5.94 -4.47
N ALA A 234 20.09 6.59 -3.55
CA ALA A 234 20.64 7.64 -2.68
C ALA A 234 21.46 7.09 -1.49
N GLY A 235 21.75 5.79 -1.45
CA GLY A 235 22.51 5.13 -0.38
C GLY A 235 21.64 4.39 0.65
N GLY A 236 20.32 4.32 0.42
CA GLY A 236 19.39 3.63 1.31
C GLY A 236 19.17 4.36 2.63
N SER A 237 18.50 3.69 3.58
CA SER A 237 18.21 4.23 4.91
C SER A 237 18.19 3.11 5.93
N SER A 238 19.04 3.22 6.97
CA SER A 238 19.09 2.23 8.05
C SER A 238 17.75 2.11 8.78
N ALA A 239 17.00 3.21 8.89
CA ALA A 239 15.69 3.23 9.52
C ALA A 239 14.60 2.57 8.65
N LEU A 240 14.75 2.57 7.32
CA LEU A 240 13.86 1.86 6.39
C LEU A 240 14.29 0.40 6.13
N ALA A 241 15.53 0.01 6.49
CA ALA A 241 16.08 -1.31 6.18
C ALA A 241 15.19 -2.49 6.60
N PRO A 242 14.52 -2.49 7.77
CA PRO A 242 13.60 -3.58 8.13
C PRO A 242 12.40 -3.71 7.18
N ILE A 243 11.86 -2.59 6.68
CA ILE A 243 10.75 -2.57 5.71
C ILE A 243 11.25 -3.12 4.38
N ILE A 244 12.42 -2.66 3.93
CA ILE A 244 13.02 -3.12 2.69
C ILE A 244 13.26 -4.63 2.73
N ALA A 245 13.87 -5.15 3.79
CA ALA A 245 14.09 -6.58 3.98
C ALA A 245 12.77 -7.39 4.00
N ALA A 246 11.70 -6.84 4.58
CA ALA A 246 10.38 -7.48 4.58
C ALA A 246 9.74 -7.52 3.18
N LEU A 247 9.95 -6.49 2.34
CA LEU A 247 9.45 -6.49 0.96
C LEU A 247 10.07 -7.61 0.10
N PHE A 248 11.34 -7.97 0.35
CA PHE A 248 12.01 -9.08 -0.37
C PHE A 248 11.42 -10.45 -0.04
N LYS A 249 10.77 -10.60 1.12
CA LYS A 249 10.13 -11.85 1.54
C LYS A 249 8.75 -12.04 0.91
N LEU A 250 8.24 -11.05 0.18
CA LEU A 250 6.95 -11.15 -0.48
C LEU A 250 7.04 -12.06 -1.72
N PRO A 251 6.16 -13.06 -1.85
CA PRO A 251 6.32 -14.10 -2.87
C PRO A 251 5.88 -13.65 -4.27
N ASP A 252 5.04 -12.62 -4.37
CA ASP A 252 4.38 -12.21 -5.62
C ASP A 252 4.07 -10.70 -5.68
N THR A 253 3.72 -10.25 -6.88
CA THR A 253 3.40 -8.84 -7.17
C THR A 253 2.10 -8.36 -6.51
N ALA A 254 1.16 -9.26 -6.21
CA ALA A 254 -0.10 -8.91 -5.54
C ALA A 254 0.17 -8.52 -4.08
N SER A 255 0.98 -9.32 -3.38
CA SER A 255 1.45 -9.06 -2.03
C SER A 255 2.30 -7.79 -1.96
N LEU A 256 3.15 -7.55 -2.96
CA LEU A 256 3.93 -6.32 -3.07
C LEU A 256 3.06 -5.07 -3.24
N ARG A 257 2.02 -5.13 -4.09
CA ARG A 257 1.07 -4.03 -4.27
C ARG A 257 0.36 -3.67 -2.97
N VAL A 258 -0.04 -4.67 -2.17
CA VAL A 258 -0.63 -4.45 -0.84
C VAL A 258 0.37 -3.73 0.08
N ALA A 259 1.63 -4.18 0.11
CA ALA A 259 2.66 -3.52 0.92
C ALA A 259 2.90 -2.07 0.47
N TYR A 260 2.87 -1.79 -0.84
CA TYR A 260 3.01 -0.42 -1.36
C TYR A 260 1.80 0.46 -1.08
N GLU A 261 0.57 -0.07 -1.14
CA GLU A 261 -0.63 0.66 -0.71
C GLU A 261 -0.53 1.05 0.77
N LYS A 262 -0.03 0.13 1.61
CA LYS A 262 0.25 0.38 3.02
C LYS A 262 1.35 1.42 3.26
N LEU A 263 2.29 1.65 2.33
CA LEU A 263 3.30 2.72 2.41
C LEU A 263 2.81 4.07 1.86
N GLY A 264 1.83 4.04 0.95
CA GLY A 264 1.25 5.23 0.34
C GLY A 264 0.20 5.91 1.22
N THR A 265 -0.52 6.88 0.66
CA THR A 265 -1.56 7.64 1.37
C THR A 265 -2.94 6.95 1.38
N GLY A 266 -3.12 5.88 0.61
CA GLY A 266 -4.37 5.09 0.58
C GLY A 266 -5.62 5.92 0.26
N ALA A 267 -6.72 5.64 0.96
CA ALA A 267 -8.02 6.29 0.76
C ALA A 267 -8.03 7.80 1.09
N LEU A 268 -7.03 8.29 1.85
CA LEU A 268 -6.92 9.70 2.25
C LEU A 268 -6.79 10.65 1.04
N GLY A 269 -6.33 10.15 -0.11
CA GLY A 269 -6.27 10.90 -1.36
C GLY A 269 -7.65 11.33 -1.92
N ASN A 270 -8.76 10.77 -1.43
CA ASN A 270 -10.11 11.09 -1.91
C ASN A 270 -10.81 12.22 -1.14
N GLN A 271 -10.19 12.74 -0.06
CA GLN A 271 -10.84 13.69 0.84
C GLN A 271 -11.26 14.99 0.14
N GLY A 272 -10.52 15.45 -0.86
CA GLY A 272 -10.91 16.61 -1.66
C GLY A 272 -12.26 16.42 -2.38
N SER A 273 -12.45 15.26 -3.01
CA SER A 273 -13.68 14.93 -3.74
C SER A 273 -14.87 14.71 -2.81
N VAL A 274 -14.64 14.08 -1.66
CA VAL A 274 -15.64 13.94 -0.60
C VAL A 274 -16.08 15.33 -0.10
N ALA A 275 -15.12 16.22 0.17
CA ALA A 275 -15.40 17.57 0.62
C ALA A 275 -16.18 18.39 -0.41
N ALA A 276 -15.91 18.24 -1.71
CA ALA A 276 -16.64 18.94 -2.76
C ALA A 276 -18.10 18.47 -2.88
N ASN A 277 -18.35 17.16 -2.77
CA ASN A 277 -19.72 16.62 -2.75
C ASN A 277 -20.51 17.07 -1.52
N ALA A 278 -19.85 17.15 -0.36
CA ALA A 278 -20.49 17.71 0.84
C ALA A 278 -20.93 19.17 0.63
N SER A 279 -20.12 20.00 -0.03
CA SER A 279 -20.48 21.39 -0.37
C SER A 279 -21.71 21.47 -1.29
N LEU A 280 -21.84 20.56 -2.27
CA LEU A 280 -23.04 20.45 -3.11
C LEU A 280 -24.29 20.10 -2.27
N GLY A 281 -24.16 19.15 -1.35
CA GLY A 281 -25.26 18.76 -0.45
C GLY A 281 -25.71 19.88 0.49
N PHE A 282 -24.78 20.65 1.05
CA PHE A 282 -25.13 21.82 1.87
C PHE A 282 -25.78 22.93 1.04
N ASN A 283 -25.33 23.13 -0.20
CA ASN A 283 -25.96 24.06 -1.12
C ASN A 283 -27.44 23.72 -1.35
N ASP A 284 -27.74 22.44 -1.58
CA ASP A 284 -29.11 21.93 -1.68
C ASP A 284 -29.92 22.20 -0.40
N ALA A 285 -29.29 22.11 0.77
CA ALA A 285 -29.93 22.42 2.04
C ALA A 285 -30.30 23.91 2.19
N LEU A 286 -29.57 24.85 1.57
CA LEU A 286 -29.90 26.28 1.56
C LEU A 286 -31.18 26.60 0.76
N HIS A 287 -31.61 25.70 -0.13
CA HIS A 287 -32.90 25.80 -0.82
C HIS A 287 -34.06 25.36 0.11
N SER A 288 -34.56 26.28 0.92
CA SER A 288 -35.64 26.09 1.93
C SER A 288 -36.97 26.80 1.61
N CYS A 289 -37.86 26.92 2.60
CA CYS A 289 -38.98 27.87 2.68
C CYS A 289 -40.05 27.79 1.59
N ARG A 290 -40.48 26.56 1.23
CA ARG A 290 -41.60 26.36 0.30
C ARG A 290 -42.89 26.95 0.88
N GLN A 291 -43.69 27.59 0.02
CA GLN A 291 -44.99 28.16 0.40
C GLN A 291 -46.16 27.25 -0.01
N ARG A 292 -47.25 27.34 0.77
CA ARG A 292 -48.45 26.53 0.60
C ARG A 292 -49.35 27.04 -0.52
N ASP A 293 -49.58 28.34 -0.59
CA ASP A 293 -50.62 28.97 -1.40
C ASP A 293 -50.08 30.18 -2.22
N GLY A 294 -50.82 30.60 -3.24
CA GLY A 294 -50.51 31.77 -4.09
C GLY A 294 -50.36 31.47 -5.58
N GLU A 295 -50.26 32.54 -6.38
CA GLU A 295 -49.89 32.42 -7.79
C GLU A 295 -48.46 31.84 -7.89
N TYR A 296 -48.26 30.88 -8.78
CA TYR A 296 -47.00 30.12 -8.90
C TYR A 296 -46.53 29.45 -7.59
N ARG A 297 -47.46 28.94 -6.75
CA ARG A 297 -47.15 28.33 -5.44
C ARG A 297 -46.09 27.22 -5.41
N PHE A 298 -45.75 26.62 -6.56
CA PHE A 298 -44.67 25.65 -6.64
C PHE A 298 -43.29 26.30 -6.59
N SER A 299 -43.11 27.47 -7.22
CA SER A 299 -41.84 28.22 -7.29
C SER A 299 -41.70 29.21 -6.14
N ARG A 300 -42.83 29.58 -5.53
CA ARG A 300 -42.92 30.57 -4.46
C ARG A 300 -42.15 30.13 -3.21
N GLU A 301 -41.42 31.09 -2.65
CA GLU A 301 -40.80 30.98 -1.34
C GLU A 301 -41.29 32.09 -0.42
N GLY A 302 -41.05 31.91 0.88
CA GLY A 302 -41.30 32.93 1.88
C GLY A 302 -40.15 33.06 2.86
N GLU A 303 -40.43 33.75 3.94
CA GLU A 303 -39.51 33.93 5.05
C GLU A 303 -39.64 32.74 5.98
N CYS A 304 -38.50 32.17 6.37
CA CYS A 304 -38.51 31.04 7.30
C CYS A 304 -37.16 30.85 7.98
N GLU A 305 -37.21 30.35 9.20
CA GLU A 305 -36.09 29.64 9.81
C GLU A 305 -36.23 28.15 9.49
N TRP A 306 -35.10 27.44 9.40
CA TRP A 306 -35.11 26.02 9.08
C TRP A 306 -33.99 25.27 9.81
N MET A 307 -34.25 24.00 10.07
CA MET A 307 -33.30 23.05 10.63
C MET A 307 -33.37 21.74 9.84
N ARG A 308 -32.23 21.11 9.57
CA ARG A 308 -32.12 19.83 8.88
C ARG A 308 -31.21 18.89 9.67
N LEU A 309 -31.70 17.69 9.94
CA LEU A 309 -30.90 16.56 10.42
C LEU A 309 -30.83 15.53 9.29
N GLY A 310 -29.65 15.01 8.99
CA GLY A 310 -29.49 13.99 7.97
C GLY A 310 -28.34 13.05 8.22
N GLY A 311 -28.48 11.82 7.74
CA GLY A 311 -27.43 10.82 7.72
C GLY A 311 -27.17 10.34 6.30
N SER A 312 -25.91 10.06 5.96
CA SER A 312 -25.53 9.49 4.68
C SER A 312 -24.49 8.41 4.81
N ILE A 313 -24.56 7.43 3.90
CA ILE A 313 -23.60 6.35 3.74
C ILE A 313 -23.09 6.43 2.31
N ARG A 314 -21.78 6.43 2.12
CA ARG A 314 -21.12 6.37 0.83
C ARG A 314 -20.20 5.16 0.77
N ASP A 315 -20.39 4.32 -0.23
CA ASP A 315 -19.50 3.21 -0.54
C ASP A 315 -18.79 3.51 -1.87
N GLN A 316 -17.46 3.40 -1.88
CA GLN A 316 -16.62 3.52 -3.06
C GLN A 316 -15.85 2.22 -3.30
N ASP A 317 -15.97 1.69 -4.50
CA ASP A 317 -15.30 0.47 -4.92
C ASP A 317 -13.79 0.70 -5.09
N ARG A 318 -13.04 -0.38 -4.89
CA ARG A 318 -11.60 -0.40 -5.20
C ARG A 318 -11.40 -0.45 -6.71
N THR A 319 -10.53 0.42 -7.21
CA THR A 319 -10.06 0.42 -8.60
C THR A 319 -8.53 0.30 -8.62
N ASP A 320 -7.92 0.29 -9.80
CA ASP A 320 -6.46 0.25 -9.90
C ASP A 320 -5.76 1.54 -9.42
N ASP A 321 -6.51 2.65 -9.35
CA ASP A 321 -6.02 3.97 -8.94
C ASP A 321 -6.54 4.40 -7.55
N ASN A 322 -7.67 3.85 -7.09
CA ASN A 322 -8.31 4.24 -5.84
C ASN A 322 -8.44 3.07 -4.87
N ALA A 323 -8.08 3.33 -3.61
CA ALA A 323 -8.51 2.49 -2.51
C ALA A 323 -10.04 2.54 -2.38
N GLY A 324 -10.64 1.38 -2.15
CA GLY A 324 -12.06 1.29 -1.78
C GLY A 324 -12.26 1.73 -0.33
N PHE A 325 -13.40 2.36 -0.05
CA PHE A 325 -13.74 2.82 1.29
C PHE A 325 -15.25 2.94 1.50
N ARG A 326 -15.65 2.93 2.75
CA ARG A 326 -16.98 3.29 3.22
C ARG A 326 -16.89 4.55 4.06
N GLN A 327 -17.85 5.46 3.92
CA GLN A 327 -17.96 6.65 4.75
C GLN A 327 -19.38 6.82 5.27
N ASP A 328 -19.51 6.91 6.59
CA ASP A 328 -20.76 7.24 7.27
C ASP A 328 -20.68 8.71 7.72
N THR A 329 -21.74 9.49 7.54
CA THR A 329 -21.77 10.93 7.88
C THR A 329 -23.09 11.30 8.53
N LEU A 330 -23.01 12.06 9.62
CA LEU A 330 -24.14 12.72 10.28
C LEU A 330 -24.01 14.23 10.07
N THR A 331 -25.08 14.87 9.60
CA THR A 331 -25.13 16.31 9.33
C THR A 331 -26.26 16.96 10.13
N LEU A 332 -25.93 18.04 10.83
CA LEU A 332 -26.89 18.98 11.39
C LEU A 332 -26.69 20.33 10.69
N ALA A 333 -27.76 20.88 10.13
CA ALA A 333 -27.72 22.18 9.48
C ALA A 333 -28.92 23.04 9.91
N GLY A 334 -28.75 24.34 9.89
CA GLY A 334 -29.83 25.28 10.15
C GLY A 334 -29.56 26.63 9.53
N GLY A 335 -30.60 27.45 9.40
CA GLY A 335 -30.47 28.75 8.78
C GLY A 335 -31.77 29.52 8.73
N LEU A 336 -31.73 30.66 8.08
CA LEU A 336 -32.89 31.50 7.86
C LEU A 336 -32.89 32.11 6.47
N GLN A 337 -34.07 32.54 6.05
CA GLN A 337 -34.31 33.25 4.81
C GLN A 337 -35.27 34.41 5.05
N HIS A 338 -34.92 35.57 4.53
CA HIS A 338 -35.66 36.83 4.66
C HIS A 338 -35.93 37.42 3.27
N ALA A 339 -37.10 38.03 3.09
CA ALA A 339 -37.46 38.72 1.87
C ALA A 339 -36.82 40.11 1.85
N ILE A 340 -35.97 40.39 0.87
CA ILE A 340 -35.32 41.70 0.71
C ILE A 340 -36.02 42.59 -0.34
N ALA A 341 -36.86 41.97 -1.16
CA ALA A 341 -37.81 42.61 -2.07
C ALA A 341 -38.96 41.63 -2.35
N ALA A 342 -40.02 42.07 -3.02
CA ALA A 342 -41.17 41.22 -3.33
C ALA A 342 -40.81 39.93 -4.08
N ASP A 343 -39.79 39.97 -4.95
CA ASP A 343 -39.33 38.86 -5.78
C ASP A 343 -37.96 38.29 -5.34
N ARG A 344 -37.38 38.77 -4.22
CA ARG A 344 -35.99 38.45 -3.84
C ARG A 344 -35.86 38.04 -2.38
N TYR A 345 -35.11 36.96 -2.16
CA TYR A 345 -34.87 36.39 -0.85
C TYR A 345 -33.39 36.24 -0.61
N PHE A 346 -32.95 36.64 0.57
CA PHE A 346 -31.60 36.42 1.07
C PHE A 346 -31.66 35.43 2.22
N GLY A 347 -30.76 34.45 2.25
CA GLY A 347 -30.67 33.50 3.34
C GLY A 347 -29.24 33.23 3.76
N PHE A 348 -29.10 32.80 5.01
CA PHE A 348 -27.85 32.24 5.52
C PHE A 348 -28.10 30.87 6.13
N GLY A 349 -27.06 30.05 6.19
CA GLY A 349 -27.09 28.79 6.90
C GLY A 349 -25.73 28.41 7.47
N LEU A 350 -25.76 27.53 8.46
CA LEU A 350 -24.61 26.86 9.06
C LEU A 350 -24.86 25.35 9.05
N ALA A 351 -23.79 24.58 8.93
CA ALA A 351 -23.81 23.13 9.06
C ALA A 351 -22.62 22.62 9.87
N TYR A 352 -22.87 21.55 10.60
CA TYR A 352 -21.87 20.74 11.28
C TYR A 352 -22.01 19.29 10.81
N GLN A 353 -20.89 18.68 10.47
CA GLN A 353 -20.82 17.31 10.00
C GLN A 353 -19.81 16.52 10.83
N LYS A 354 -20.20 15.30 11.20
CA LYS A 354 -19.30 14.28 11.74
C LYS A 354 -19.26 13.11 10.78
N SER A 355 -18.07 12.62 10.45
CA SER A 355 -17.88 11.52 9.51
C SER A 355 -16.87 10.50 10.00
N THR A 356 -17.10 9.23 9.70
CA THR A 356 -16.13 8.14 9.85
C THR A 356 -15.89 7.53 8.48
N LEU A 357 -14.63 7.34 8.12
CA LEU A 357 -14.22 6.71 6.86
C LEU A 357 -13.35 5.51 7.15
N ASP A 358 -13.76 4.36 6.64
CA ASP A 358 -13.08 3.08 6.80
C ASP A 358 -12.63 2.53 5.44
N SER A 359 -11.36 2.15 5.36
CA SER A 359 -10.76 1.47 4.22
C SER A 359 -9.97 0.25 4.69
N SER A 360 -9.47 -0.56 3.77
CA SER A 360 -8.75 -1.80 4.10
C SER A 360 -7.51 -1.58 4.96
N TYR A 361 -6.80 -0.45 4.79
CA TYR A 361 -5.54 -0.17 5.48
C TYR A 361 -5.51 1.20 6.15
N SER A 362 -6.64 1.91 6.21
CA SER A 362 -6.72 3.21 6.85
C SER A 362 -8.11 3.50 7.39
N ASP A 363 -8.16 4.16 8.54
CA ASP A 363 -9.37 4.72 9.15
C ASP A 363 -9.20 6.22 9.35
N GLN A 364 -10.31 6.96 9.32
CA GLN A 364 -10.31 8.40 9.52
C GLN A 364 -11.59 8.87 10.23
N ASP A 365 -11.40 9.67 11.27
CA ASP A 365 -12.47 10.39 11.97
C ASP A 365 -12.42 11.86 11.54
N GLY A 366 -13.57 12.41 11.15
CA GLY A 366 -13.67 13.75 10.58
C GLY A 366 -14.77 14.60 11.20
N GLU A 367 -14.47 15.89 11.36
CA GLU A 367 -15.43 16.93 11.73
C GLU A 367 -15.32 18.09 10.75
N ARG A 368 -16.46 18.64 10.32
CA ARG A 368 -16.50 19.76 9.38
C ARG A 368 -17.58 20.76 9.77
N PHE A 369 -17.20 22.04 9.69
CA PHE A 369 -18.10 23.17 9.83
C PHE A 369 -18.22 23.86 8.47
N GLU A 370 -19.43 24.23 8.10
CA GLU A 370 -19.71 24.95 6.86
C GLU A 370 -20.68 26.10 7.13
N GLY A 371 -20.45 27.23 6.47
CA GLY A 371 -21.32 28.39 6.48
C GLY A 371 -21.61 28.85 5.07
N GLY A 372 -22.81 29.37 4.83
CA GLY A 372 -23.21 29.75 3.49
C GLY A 372 -24.26 30.83 3.43
N LEU A 373 -24.24 31.55 2.32
CA LEU A 373 -25.21 32.58 1.95
C LEU A 373 -25.90 32.14 0.65
N ILE A 374 -27.17 32.49 0.51
CA ILE A 374 -27.94 32.26 -0.72
C ILE A 374 -28.78 33.49 -1.06
N LEU A 375 -28.80 33.85 -2.34
CA LEU A 375 -29.71 34.82 -2.92
C LEU A 375 -30.62 34.10 -3.89
N LYS A 376 -31.93 34.35 -3.81
CA LYS A 376 -32.93 33.81 -4.73
C LYS A 376 -33.74 34.95 -5.34
N ARG A 377 -34.05 34.83 -6.62
CA ARG A 377 -35.00 35.68 -7.34
C ARG A 377 -36.10 34.80 -7.94
N ILE A 378 -37.35 35.17 -7.73
CA ILE A 378 -38.52 34.43 -8.20
C ILE A 378 -39.28 35.33 -9.18
N ASP A 379 -39.26 34.96 -10.45
CA ASP A 379 -39.93 35.66 -11.54
C ASP A 379 -41.02 34.76 -12.13
N GLY A 380 -42.23 34.88 -11.56
CA GLY A 380 -43.35 33.99 -11.83
C GLY A 380 -43.00 32.51 -11.61
N PRO A 381 -43.06 31.66 -12.65
CA PRO A 381 -42.69 30.24 -12.56
C PRO A 381 -41.17 30.01 -12.51
N THR A 382 -40.34 31.02 -12.79
CA THR A 382 -38.88 30.88 -12.86
C THR A 382 -38.23 31.25 -11.54
N ARG A 383 -37.31 30.43 -11.06
CA ARG A 383 -36.45 30.74 -9.92
C ARG A 383 -34.99 30.70 -10.33
N ILE A 384 -34.28 31.78 -10.03
CA ILE A 384 -32.83 31.90 -10.18
C ILE A 384 -32.23 32.03 -8.80
N SER A 385 -31.10 31.39 -8.57
CA SER A 385 -30.44 31.39 -7.28
C SER A 385 -28.93 31.33 -7.43
N GLY A 386 -28.25 31.98 -6.51
CA GLY A 386 -26.80 31.97 -6.37
C GLY A 386 -26.42 31.84 -4.90
N SER A 387 -25.44 31.00 -4.61
CA SER A 387 -25.01 30.69 -3.24
C SER A 387 -23.50 30.63 -3.13
N LEU A 388 -22.99 31.12 -2.01
CA LEU A 388 -21.58 31.11 -1.65
C LEU A 388 -21.44 30.37 -0.33
N THR A 389 -20.65 29.31 -0.29
CA THR A 389 -20.37 28.54 0.93
C THR A 389 -18.88 28.46 1.19
N ALA A 390 -18.51 28.40 2.46
CA ALA A 390 -17.15 28.18 2.91
C ALA A 390 -17.16 27.15 4.05
N SER A 391 -16.18 26.25 4.05
CA SER A 391 -16.08 25.19 5.04
C SER A 391 -14.67 25.04 5.58
N TYR A 392 -14.58 24.55 6.82
CA TYR A 392 -13.34 24.10 7.45
C TYR A 392 -13.56 22.73 8.07
N GLY A 393 -12.63 21.80 7.83
CA GLY A 393 -12.70 20.44 8.35
C GLY A 393 -11.37 19.98 8.93
N ARG A 394 -11.46 19.16 9.97
CA ARG A 394 -10.32 18.47 10.60
C ARG A 394 -10.56 16.98 10.56
N TYR A 395 -9.51 16.25 10.22
CA TYR A 395 -9.59 14.81 10.03
C TYR A 395 -8.38 14.12 10.68
N ASP A 396 -8.65 13.30 11.69
CA ASP A 396 -7.65 12.45 12.33
C ASP A 396 -7.59 11.11 11.57
N SER A 397 -6.43 10.78 11.00
CA SER A 397 -6.22 9.57 10.20
C SER A 397 -5.31 8.57 10.90
N ARG A 398 -5.57 7.29 10.67
CA ARG A 398 -4.68 6.19 11.07
C ARG A 398 -4.48 5.27 9.88
N ARG A 399 -3.22 5.00 9.54
CA ARG A 399 -2.82 4.13 8.43
C ARG A 399 -2.04 2.94 8.95
N LEU A 400 -2.38 1.74 8.50
CA LEU A 400 -1.68 0.50 8.83
C LEU A 400 -0.39 0.40 8.00
N VAL A 401 0.75 0.21 8.67
CA VAL A 401 2.09 0.14 8.05
C VAL A 401 2.86 -1.08 8.58
N ASP A 402 2.17 -2.21 8.64
CA ASP A 402 2.61 -3.45 9.28
C ASP A 402 3.45 -4.36 8.36
N ILE A 403 4.41 -3.78 7.65
CA ILE A 403 5.25 -4.53 6.70
C ILE A 403 6.38 -5.25 7.43
N ALA A 404 7.08 -4.53 8.31
CA ALA A 404 8.16 -5.09 9.14
C ALA A 404 7.71 -5.38 10.57
N THR A 405 6.69 -4.68 11.07
CA THR A 405 6.24 -4.77 12.47
C THR A 405 4.73 -4.96 12.50
N PRO A 406 4.23 -6.13 12.96
CA PRO A 406 2.79 -6.41 13.02
C PRO A 406 2.01 -5.32 13.77
N GLY A 407 0.90 -4.86 13.20
CA GLY A 407 -0.01 -3.90 13.82
C GLY A 407 0.50 -2.45 13.92
N LEU A 408 1.66 -2.12 13.34
CA LEU A 408 2.21 -0.77 13.36
C LEU A 408 1.28 0.21 12.62
N ARG A 409 1.01 1.38 13.22
CA ARG A 409 0.13 2.40 12.65
C ARG A 409 0.79 3.78 12.64
N ALA A 410 0.70 4.46 11.50
CA ALA A 410 0.98 5.87 11.37
C ALA A 410 -0.29 6.68 11.67
N LYS A 411 -0.17 7.79 12.40
CA LYS A 411 -1.29 8.66 12.79
C LYS A 411 -1.04 10.06 12.26
N GLY A 412 -2.03 10.65 11.58
CA GLY A 412 -1.95 12.00 11.05
C GLY A 412 -3.16 12.84 11.46
N ARG A 413 -3.00 14.16 11.37
CA ARG A 413 -4.12 15.11 11.45
C ARG A 413 -4.05 16.01 10.23
N GLN A 414 -5.11 16.00 9.45
CA GLN A 414 -5.24 16.78 8.23
C GLN A 414 -6.28 17.88 8.43
N GLU A 415 -5.97 19.07 7.96
CA GLU A 415 -6.90 20.19 7.90
C GLU A 415 -7.23 20.51 6.43
N LEU A 416 -8.48 20.87 6.18
CA LEU A 416 -9.00 21.15 4.85
C LEU A 416 -9.95 22.34 4.92
N TRP A 417 -9.82 23.25 3.96
CA TRP A 417 -10.78 24.33 3.74
C TRP A 417 -11.38 24.24 2.34
N SER A 418 -12.62 24.71 2.19
CA SER A 418 -13.24 24.81 0.87
C SER A 418 -14.05 26.08 0.72
N VAL A 419 -14.15 26.56 -0.51
CA VAL A 419 -15.04 27.65 -0.91
C VAL A 419 -15.80 27.20 -2.16
N SER A 420 -17.11 27.36 -2.14
CA SER A 420 -17.98 26.93 -3.24
C SER A 420 -18.94 28.05 -3.66
N LEU A 421 -18.99 28.30 -4.96
CA LEU A 421 -19.95 29.19 -5.62
C LEU A 421 -20.87 28.34 -6.48
N GLN A 422 -22.18 28.43 -6.28
CA GLN A 422 -23.15 27.66 -7.09
C GLN A 422 -24.27 28.55 -7.58
N GLY A 423 -24.68 28.35 -8.83
CA GLY A 423 -25.83 28.97 -9.44
C GLY A 423 -26.82 27.90 -9.88
N ARG A 424 -28.11 28.18 -9.73
CA ARG A 424 -29.18 27.29 -10.17
C ARG A 424 -30.35 28.09 -10.74
N ILE A 425 -30.82 27.64 -11.90
CA ILE A 425 -32.07 28.07 -12.51
C ILE A 425 -33.06 26.91 -12.53
N SER A 426 -34.33 27.19 -12.25
CA SER A 426 -35.42 26.23 -12.36
C SER A 426 -36.68 26.92 -12.86
N HIS A 427 -37.53 26.20 -13.59
CA HIS A 427 -38.78 26.75 -14.11
C HIS A 427 -39.93 25.77 -13.89
N ASP A 428 -41.05 26.23 -13.31
CA ASP A 428 -42.18 25.38 -12.96
C ASP A 428 -43.27 25.38 -14.04
N LEU A 429 -43.55 24.19 -14.57
CA LEU A 429 -44.63 23.91 -15.49
C LEU A 429 -45.74 23.22 -14.69
N ALA A 430 -46.82 23.94 -14.38
CA ALA A 430 -47.96 23.37 -13.69
C ALA A 430 -48.89 22.64 -14.69
N PHE A 431 -49.33 21.43 -14.30
CA PHE A 431 -50.31 20.65 -15.05
C PHE A 431 -51.53 20.41 -14.18
N GLY A 432 -52.71 20.79 -14.69
CA GLY A 432 -53.94 20.78 -13.89
C GLY A 432 -53.81 21.62 -12.61
N GLU A 433 -54.57 21.25 -11.59
CA GLU A 433 -54.58 22.00 -10.33
C GLU A 433 -53.54 21.53 -9.31
N ARG A 434 -52.89 20.38 -9.49
CA ARG A 434 -52.14 19.70 -8.39
C ARG A 434 -50.78 19.16 -8.76
N GLU A 435 -50.39 19.17 -10.03
CA GLU A 435 -49.18 18.53 -10.51
C GLU A 435 -48.24 19.57 -11.12
N TYR A 436 -46.94 19.32 -11.05
CA TYR A 436 -45.93 20.18 -11.65
C TYR A 436 -44.74 19.41 -12.15
N LEU A 437 -44.06 20.01 -13.12
CA LEU A 437 -42.77 19.62 -13.65
C LEU A 437 -41.80 20.79 -13.53
N ARG A 438 -40.60 20.52 -13.04
CA ARG A 438 -39.55 21.51 -12.82
C ARG A 438 -38.26 21.05 -13.48
N PRO A 439 -37.98 21.46 -14.72
CA PRO A 439 -36.61 21.47 -15.24
C PRO A 439 -35.71 22.37 -14.39
N MET A 440 -34.48 21.92 -14.19
CA MET A 440 -33.45 22.57 -13.39
C MET A 440 -32.09 22.47 -14.09
N LEU A 441 -31.29 23.52 -13.97
CA LEU A 441 -29.89 23.51 -14.37
C LEU A 441 -29.05 24.19 -13.29
N GLY A 442 -28.12 23.43 -12.72
CA GLY A 442 -27.12 23.93 -11.78
C GLY A 442 -25.73 24.01 -12.41
N LEU A 443 -24.95 25.00 -11.99
CA LEU A 443 -23.51 25.10 -12.25
C LEU A 443 -22.81 25.49 -10.95
N GLY A 444 -21.82 24.71 -10.54
CA GLY A 444 -21.06 24.95 -9.32
C GLY A 444 -19.56 24.93 -9.55
N VAL A 445 -18.83 25.75 -8.80
CA VAL A 445 -17.37 25.72 -8.70
C VAL A 445 -17.00 25.61 -7.22
N THR A 446 -16.28 24.56 -6.85
CA THR A 446 -15.76 24.32 -5.50
C THR A 446 -14.24 24.27 -5.55
N TYR A 447 -13.59 25.17 -4.83
CA TYR A 447 -12.16 25.10 -4.55
C TYR A 447 -11.95 24.44 -3.19
N VAL A 448 -11.07 23.44 -3.13
CA VAL A 448 -10.73 22.72 -1.91
C VAL A 448 -9.22 22.76 -1.73
N ALA A 449 -8.76 23.19 -0.58
CA ALA A 449 -7.34 23.18 -0.25
C ALA A 449 -7.07 22.47 1.07
N ARG A 450 -5.94 21.75 1.08
CA ARG A 450 -5.50 20.86 2.14
C ARG A 450 -4.15 21.33 2.64
N ASP A 451 -4.03 21.39 3.95
CA ASP A 451 -2.75 21.72 4.57
C ASP A 451 -1.81 20.51 4.57
N SER A 452 -0.52 20.81 4.60
CA SER A 452 0.50 19.78 4.79
C SER A 452 0.38 19.19 6.19
N TYR A 453 0.69 17.91 6.34
CA TYR A 453 0.75 17.28 7.66
C TYR A 453 1.87 16.25 7.77
N HIS A 454 2.20 15.90 9.00
CA HIS A 454 3.22 14.91 9.33
C HIS A 454 2.61 13.81 10.20
N GLU A 455 2.76 12.57 9.75
CA GLU A 455 2.32 11.42 10.52
C GLU A 455 3.30 11.07 11.66
N ARG A 456 2.78 10.39 12.68
CA ARG A 456 3.53 9.97 13.87
C ARG A 456 3.24 8.51 14.22
N GLY A 457 4.18 7.86 14.88
CA GLY A 457 4.01 6.52 15.46
C GLY A 457 4.53 5.36 14.60
N ALA A 458 4.85 5.57 13.33
CA ALA A 458 5.43 4.55 12.44
C ALA A 458 6.92 4.76 12.12
N GLY A 459 7.58 5.70 12.81
CA GLY A 459 9.01 5.99 12.66
C GLY A 459 9.36 6.36 11.22
N ALA A 460 10.32 5.66 10.62
CA ALA A 460 10.76 5.90 9.25
C ALA A 460 9.64 5.79 8.19
N ALA A 461 8.55 5.08 8.51
CA ALA A 461 7.42 4.88 7.60
C ALA A 461 6.30 5.93 7.74
N ASN A 462 6.46 6.89 8.66
CA ASN A 462 5.63 8.08 8.71
C ASN A 462 5.74 8.85 7.39
N LEU A 463 4.67 9.51 6.97
CA LEU A 463 4.66 10.39 5.82
C LEU A 463 4.73 11.86 6.24
N TYR A 464 5.54 12.63 5.52
CA TYR A 464 5.32 14.05 5.34
C TYR A 464 4.48 14.24 4.09
N VAL A 465 3.23 14.64 4.26
CA VAL A 465 2.29 14.85 3.17
C VAL A 465 2.25 16.34 2.85
N ALA A 466 2.43 16.68 1.57
CA ALA A 466 2.45 18.06 1.12
C ALA A 466 1.03 18.67 1.15
N SER A 467 0.97 19.99 1.28
CA SER A 467 -0.25 20.74 1.01
C SER A 467 -0.65 20.59 -0.46
N GLY A 468 -1.92 20.79 -0.76
CA GLY A 468 -2.39 20.78 -2.15
C GLY A 468 -3.82 21.23 -2.28
N ASP A 469 -4.22 21.52 -3.50
CA ASP A 469 -5.54 22.03 -3.81
C ASP A 469 -6.18 21.30 -5.00
N ASP A 470 -7.50 21.37 -5.07
CA ASP A 470 -8.29 20.87 -6.19
C ASP A 470 -9.47 21.80 -6.45
N THR A 471 -9.75 22.04 -7.74
CA THR A 471 -10.95 22.74 -8.19
C THR A 471 -11.91 21.77 -8.86
N PHE A 472 -13.16 21.80 -8.42
CA PHE A 472 -14.25 20.99 -8.95
C PHE A 472 -15.27 21.91 -9.60
N VAL A 473 -15.52 21.71 -10.90
CA VAL A 473 -16.60 22.40 -11.59
C VAL A 473 -17.68 21.37 -11.89
N ALA A 474 -18.91 21.58 -11.45
CA ALA A 474 -20.00 20.62 -11.57
C ALA A 474 -21.16 21.21 -12.39
N LEU A 475 -21.62 20.49 -13.40
CA LEU A 475 -22.84 20.76 -14.15
C LEU A 475 -23.94 19.81 -13.69
N GLN A 476 -25.10 20.34 -13.32
CA GLN A 476 -26.17 19.59 -12.67
C GLN A 476 -27.54 19.80 -13.33
N PRO A 477 -27.80 19.22 -14.52
CA PRO A 477 -29.15 19.18 -15.07
C PRO A 477 -30.02 18.22 -14.24
N ALA A 478 -31.25 18.63 -13.96
CA ALA A 478 -32.22 17.78 -13.29
C ALA A 478 -33.65 18.10 -13.72
N ILE A 479 -34.54 17.16 -13.52
CA ILE A 479 -35.98 17.32 -13.71
C ILE A 479 -36.67 16.80 -12.44
N GLU A 480 -37.51 17.63 -11.84
CA GLU A 480 -38.34 17.28 -10.68
C GLU A 480 -39.81 17.20 -11.12
N PHE A 481 -40.47 16.09 -10.81
CA PHE A 481 -41.90 15.90 -10.95
C PHE A 481 -42.51 15.87 -9.56
N GLY A 482 -43.62 16.57 -9.35
CA GLY A 482 -44.27 16.55 -8.05
C GLY A 482 -45.76 16.82 -8.12
N GLY A 483 -46.42 16.60 -6.99
CA GLY A 483 -47.83 16.85 -6.87
C GLY A 483 -48.30 17.05 -5.44
N GLU A 484 -49.53 17.56 -5.30
CA GLU A 484 -50.13 17.91 -4.01
C GLU A 484 -51.40 17.14 -3.72
N ARG A 485 -51.58 16.74 -2.46
CA ARG A 485 -52.82 16.16 -1.94
C ARG A 485 -53.17 16.83 -0.62
N ARG A 486 -54.46 17.12 -0.41
CA ARG A 486 -54.96 17.55 0.91
C ARG A 486 -55.03 16.34 1.83
N ILE A 487 -54.59 16.51 3.08
CA ILE A 487 -54.59 15.46 4.09
C ILE A 487 -55.11 16.00 5.44
N GLY A 488 -55.88 15.16 6.14
CA GLY A 488 -56.51 15.49 7.42
C GLY A 488 -57.66 16.50 7.33
N ASP A 489 -58.45 16.57 8.40
CA ASP A 489 -59.63 17.46 8.49
C ASP A 489 -59.24 18.94 8.62
N GLU A 490 -58.04 19.20 9.14
CA GLU A 490 -57.46 20.55 9.25
C GLU A 490 -57.01 21.13 7.90
N GLY A 491 -56.98 20.34 6.83
CA GLY A 491 -56.66 20.80 5.48
C GLY A 491 -55.16 21.00 5.20
N SER A 492 -54.27 20.27 5.85
CA SER A 492 -52.83 20.28 5.54
C SER A 492 -52.56 19.80 4.09
N LEU A 493 -51.47 20.26 3.48
CA LEU A 493 -51.05 19.81 2.14
C LEU A 493 -49.86 18.87 2.24
N LEU A 494 -49.96 17.73 1.58
CA LEU A 494 -48.87 16.80 1.33
C LEU A 494 -48.35 17.04 -0.09
N ARG A 495 -47.14 17.59 -0.22
CA ARG A 495 -46.45 17.74 -1.52
C ARG A 495 -45.39 16.66 -1.65
N HIS A 496 -45.54 15.79 -2.63
CA HIS A 496 -44.55 14.74 -2.92
C HIS A 496 -43.80 15.11 -4.20
N PHE A 497 -42.54 14.71 -4.29
CA PHE A 497 -41.74 14.91 -5.49
C PHE A 497 -40.72 13.78 -5.72
N VAL A 498 -40.37 13.61 -6.99
CA VAL A 498 -39.28 12.78 -7.50
C VAL A 498 -38.40 13.66 -8.38
N ARG A 499 -37.11 13.72 -8.10
CA ARG A 499 -36.11 14.46 -8.88
C ARG A 499 -35.10 13.48 -9.46
N LEU A 500 -34.94 13.53 -10.77
CA LEU A 500 -33.93 12.77 -11.51
C LEU A 500 -32.92 13.76 -12.08
N GLY A 501 -31.64 13.52 -11.86
CA GLY A 501 -30.58 14.43 -12.29
C GLY A 501 -29.27 13.73 -12.61
N ILE A 502 -28.32 14.52 -13.09
CA ILE A 502 -26.96 14.10 -13.34
C ILE A 502 -26.05 15.14 -12.70
N THR A 503 -24.99 14.71 -12.00
CA THR A 503 -23.88 15.57 -11.61
C THR A 503 -22.68 15.21 -12.46
N HIS A 504 -22.22 16.14 -13.30
CA HIS A 504 -21.07 15.94 -14.17
C HIS A 504 -19.95 16.93 -13.83
N PHE A 505 -18.78 16.41 -13.45
CA PHE A 505 -17.59 17.22 -13.17
C PHE A 505 -16.83 17.59 -14.45
N LEU A 506 -16.77 18.88 -14.72
CA LEU A 506 -15.99 19.53 -15.77
C LEU A 506 -14.54 19.69 -15.29
N GLY A 507 -13.58 19.23 -16.10
CA GLY A 507 -12.15 19.28 -15.79
C GLY A 507 -11.53 17.91 -15.53
N SER A 508 -10.29 17.92 -15.02
CA SER A 508 -9.57 16.70 -14.66
C SER A 508 -10.26 16.00 -13.49
N ASN A 509 -10.39 14.69 -13.58
CA ASN A 509 -10.83 13.84 -12.48
C ASN A 509 -9.67 13.21 -11.71
N GLU A 510 -8.43 13.49 -12.11
CA GLU A 510 -7.24 13.09 -11.38
C GLU A 510 -6.99 14.04 -10.22
N ARG A 511 -6.62 13.47 -9.07
CA ARG A 511 -6.21 14.19 -7.87
C ARG A 511 -4.82 13.69 -7.50
N ARG A 512 -3.92 14.62 -7.19
CA ARG A 512 -2.52 14.32 -6.89
C ARG A 512 -2.27 14.61 -5.43
N LEU A 513 -1.66 13.65 -4.74
CA LEU A 513 -1.22 13.79 -3.36
C LEU A 513 0.25 13.39 -3.27
N SER A 514 1.10 14.37 -2.98
CA SER A 514 2.54 14.16 -2.86
C SER A 514 2.95 13.93 -1.41
N ALA A 515 3.81 12.95 -1.18
CA ALA A 515 4.30 12.59 0.14
C ALA A 515 5.74 12.07 0.09
N ARG A 516 6.44 12.13 1.22
CA ARG A 516 7.75 11.49 1.41
C ARG A 516 7.77 10.68 2.71
N LEU A 517 8.45 9.54 2.70
CA LEU A 517 8.72 8.76 3.91
C LEU A 517 9.69 9.56 4.81
N GLU A 518 9.44 9.55 6.12
CA GLU A 518 10.27 10.24 7.10
C GLU A 518 11.71 9.71 7.11
N GLY A 519 11.88 8.41 6.89
CA GLY A 519 13.20 7.77 6.81
C GLY A 519 13.90 7.92 5.46
N ALA A 520 13.32 8.60 4.47
CA ALA A 520 13.96 8.78 3.17
C ALA A 520 15.20 9.70 3.27
N PRO A 521 16.31 9.39 2.58
CA PRO A 521 17.49 10.26 2.52
C PRO A 521 17.17 11.67 2.01
N ALA A 522 17.96 12.65 2.47
CA ALA A 522 17.88 14.01 1.96
C ALA A 522 18.15 14.04 0.43
N GLY A 523 17.38 14.85 -0.30
CA GLY A 523 17.51 14.98 -1.75
C GLY A 523 16.73 13.94 -2.57
N VAL A 524 16.04 12.99 -1.92
CA VAL A 524 15.06 12.13 -2.62
C VAL A 524 13.74 12.87 -2.76
N GLU A 525 13.30 13.09 -4.00
CA GLU A 525 12.04 13.77 -4.31
C GLU A 525 10.82 13.00 -3.79
N PRO A 526 9.74 13.68 -3.34
CA PRO A 526 8.50 13.04 -2.92
C PRO A 526 7.88 12.15 -4.00
N PHE A 527 7.22 11.07 -3.59
CA PHE A 527 6.34 10.31 -4.48
C PHE A 527 4.97 11.00 -4.57
N THR A 528 4.25 10.76 -5.66
CA THR A 528 2.90 11.29 -5.85
C THR A 528 1.93 10.15 -6.09
N VAL A 529 0.90 10.06 -5.24
CA VAL A 529 -0.26 9.18 -5.45
C VAL A 529 -1.25 9.92 -6.34
N ILE A 530 -1.80 9.22 -7.33
CA ILE A 530 -2.87 9.70 -8.19
C ILE A 530 -4.13 8.92 -7.86
N THR A 531 -5.19 9.62 -7.46
CA THR A 531 -6.55 9.07 -7.38
C THR A 531 -7.39 9.63 -8.53
N ARG A 532 -8.37 8.86 -8.99
CA ARG A 532 -9.25 9.25 -10.10
C ARG A 532 -10.70 9.16 -9.68
N SER A 533 -11.34 10.30 -9.47
CA SER A 533 -12.77 10.33 -9.14
C SER A 533 -13.63 10.00 -10.37
N ASP A 534 -14.84 9.48 -10.16
CA ASP A 534 -15.80 9.37 -11.25
C ASP A 534 -16.22 10.76 -11.71
N ARG A 535 -16.48 10.92 -13.01
CA ARG A 535 -16.85 12.22 -13.62
C ARG A 535 -18.34 12.45 -13.65
N THR A 536 -19.13 11.39 -13.78
CA THR A 536 -20.57 11.48 -13.97
C THR A 536 -21.26 10.63 -12.92
N TYR A 537 -22.23 11.24 -12.26
CA TYR A 537 -23.08 10.60 -11.27
C TYR A 537 -24.54 10.77 -11.69
N GLY A 538 -25.34 9.72 -11.54
CA GLY A 538 -26.80 9.80 -11.59
C GLY A 538 -27.34 10.15 -10.21
N ASP A 539 -28.24 11.13 -10.15
CA ASP A 539 -28.83 11.63 -8.92
C ASP A 539 -30.32 11.31 -8.88
N LEU A 540 -30.80 10.81 -7.73
CA LEU A 540 -32.20 10.55 -7.43
C LEU A 540 -32.56 11.23 -6.12
N ALA A 541 -33.59 12.07 -6.10
CA ALA A 541 -34.20 12.55 -4.86
C ALA A 541 -35.67 12.16 -4.80
N LEU A 542 -36.10 11.65 -3.65
CA LEU A 542 -37.49 11.37 -3.32
C LEU A 542 -37.85 12.20 -2.10
N GLY A 543 -38.93 12.96 -2.13
CA GLY A 543 -39.28 13.78 -0.97
C GLY A 543 -40.76 13.99 -0.79
N ILE A 544 -41.11 14.21 0.47
CA ILE A 544 -42.47 14.49 0.93
C ILE A 544 -42.40 15.69 1.87
N ASP A 545 -43.08 16.77 1.51
CA ASP A 545 -43.34 17.93 2.37
C ASP A 545 -44.75 17.83 2.96
N LEU A 546 -44.86 17.97 4.27
CA LEU A 546 -46.10 18.28 4.97
C LEU A 546 -46.16 19.79 5.22
N LEU A 547 -47.02 20.50 4.49
CA LEU A 547 -47.24 21.93 4.60
C LEU A 547 -48.52 22.19 5.42
N ARG A 548 -48.34 22.76 6.61
CA ARG A 548 -49.43 23.12 7.52
C ARG A 548 -49.98 24.52 7.20
N LYS A 549 -51.18 24.82 7.73
CA LYS A 549 -51.85 26.11 7.51
C LYS A 549 -51.14 27.29 8.17
N ASP A 550 -50.44 27.04 9.27
CA ASP A 550 -49.59 28.01 9.98
C ASP A 550 -48.30 28.32 9.22
N GLY A 551 -48.06 27.68 8.07
CA GLY A 551 -46.86 27.82 7.24
C GLY A 551 -45.70 26.91 7.65
N THR A 552 -45.84 26.16 8.75
CA THR A 552 -44.84 25.18 9.17
C THR A 552 -44.74 24.06 8.12
N THR A 553 -43.51 23.72 7.73
CA THR A 553 -43.22 22.66 6.77
C THR A 553 -42.30 21.60 7.38
N ALA A 554 -42.66 20.34 7.23
CA ALA A 554 -41.79 19.20 7.55
C ALA A 554 -41.51 18.39 6.29
N ARG A 555 -40.23 18.25 5.92
CA ARG A 555 -39.77 17.46 4.77
C ARG A 555 -39.05 16.22 5.23
N LEU A 556 -39.49 15.07 4.75
CA LEU A 556 -38.68 13.85 4.70
C LEU A 556 -38.15 13.68 3.29
N GLU A 557 -36.84 13.41 3.16
CA GLU A 557 -36.17 13.32 1.87
C GLU A 557 -35.16 12.17 1.87
N TYR A 558 -35.15 11.40 0.79
CA TYR A 558 -34.11 10.46 0.44
C TYR A 558 -33.34 10.98 -0.79
N ASN A 559 -32.01 10.93 -0.73
CA ASN A 559 -31.14 11.22 -1.86
C ASN A 559 -30.24 10.02 -2.15
N GLY A 560 -30.19 9.61 -3.41
CA GLY A 560 -29.27 8.62 -3.95
C GLY A 560 -28.36 9.27 -4.99
N GLN A 561 -27.06 8.96 -4.94
CA GLN A 561 -26.09 9.34 -5.97
C GLN A 561 -25.29 8.11 -6.39
N PHE A 562 -25.15 7.89 -7.70
CA PHE A 562 -24.61 6.64 -8.25
C PHE A 562 -23.64 6.90 -9.40
N SER A 563 -22.51 6.19 -9.42
CA SER A 563 -21.54 6.21 -10.51
C SER A 563 -21.05 4.79 -10.82
N SER A 564 -20.06 4.66 -11.70
CA SER A 564 -19.47 3.34 -12.02
C SER A 564 -18.77 2.70 -10.84
N ASN A 565 -18.21 3.48 -9.92
CA ASN A 565 -17.38 2.98 -8.81
C ASN A 565 -17.83 3.51 -7.43
N SER A 566 -18.99 4.16 -7.33
CA SER A 566 -19.49 4.60 -6.03
C SER A 566 -21.01 4.73 -5.97
N ASN A 567 -21.54 4.58 -4.77
CA ASN A 567 -22.93 4.89 -4.45
C ASN A 567 -23.02 5.66 -3.14
N THR A 568 -24.05 6.49 -3.01
CA THR A 568 -24.32 7.23 -1.79
C THR A 568 -25.81 7.23 -1.53
N HIS A 569 -26.19 6.94 -0.29
CA HIS A 569 -27.56 6.94 0.18
C HIS A 569 -27.66 7.89 1.37
N ALA A 570 -28.57 8.86 1.29
CA ALA A 570 -28.78 9.85 2.34
C ALA A 570 -30.27 9.98 2.67
N ILE A 571 -30.58 10.12 3.95
CA ILE A 571 -31.92 10.43 4.45
C ILE A 571 -31.82 11.71 5.27
N GLY A 572 -32.77 12.62 5.07
CA GLY A 572 -32.84 13.88 5.80
C GLY A 572 -34.25 14.23 6.23
N LEU A 573 -34.37 14.77 7.44
CA LEU A 573 -35.56 15.45 7.93
C LEU A 573 -35.25 16.95 8.00
N LYS A 574 -36.10 17.77 7.38
CA LYS A 574 -35.97 19.23 7.41
C LYS A 574 -37.26 19.85 7.93
N LEU A 575 -37.15 20.72 8.91
CA LEU A 575 -38.23 21.52 9.46
C LEU A 575 -38.03 22.96 9.02
N SER A 576 -39.12 23.66 8.71
CA SER A 576 -39.10 25.08 8.36
C SER A 576 -40.31 25.78 8.97
N MET A 577 -40.08 26.92 9.60
CA MET A 577 -41.10 27.69 10.32
C MET A 577 -41.06 29.15 9.84
N PRO A 578 -42.22 29.75 9.49
CA PRO A 578 -42.27 31.16 9.13
C PRO A 578 -42.10 32.05 10.37
N PHE A 579 -41.66 33.30 10.17
CA PHE A 579 -41.57 34.32 11.21
C PHE A 579 -42.09 35.67 10.70
#